data_AF-A0A7H4MD11-F1
#
_entry.id   AF-A0A7H4MD11-F1
#
_cell.length_a   1.000
_cell.length_b   1.000
_cell.length_c   1.000
_cell.angle_alpha   90.00
_cell.angle_beta   90.00
_cell.angle_gamma   90.00
#
_symmetry.space_group_name_H-M   'P 1'
#
loop_
_entity.id
_entity.type
_entity.pdbx_description
1 polymer ?
#
loop_
_entity_poly.entity_id
_entity_poly.type
_entity_poly.pdbx_seq_one_letter_code
_entity_poly.pdbx_strand_id
1 'polypeptide(L)'
;MRIGMRLLLGYFLIVAIAAWFVLSIFVQEVKPGVRRATEGTLNDTATLLAALAREDLLAANPQQGRLAQAFQQLNQQPINAHIGGIKKVRNEYRVYLTDARGKGSV
;
A
#
# COMPACT_ATOMS: atom_id res chain seq x y z
N MET A 1 -8.05 -54.34 18.86
CA MET A 1 -8.34 -52.90 18.63
C MET A 1 -7.06 -52.10 18.38
N ARG A 2 -6.39 -52.27 17.23
CA ARG A 2 -5.11 -51.57 16.92
C ARG A 2 -5.01 -51.06 15.48
N ILE A 3 -5.72 -51.70 14.54
CA ILE A 3 -5.67 -51.33 13.12
C ILE A 3 -6.42 -50.04 12.83
N GLY A 4 -7.63 -49.86 13.39
CA GLY A 4 -8.45 -48.66 13.19
C GLY A 4 -7.81 -47.39 13.76
N MET A 5 -7.15 -47.48 14.93
CA MET A 5 -6.44 -46.35 15.53
C MET A 5 -5.24 -45.91 14.68
N ARG A 6 -4.48 -46.85 14.11
CA ARG A 6 -3.34 -46.55 13.23
C ARG A 6 -3.79 -45.91 11.91
N LEU A 7 -4.92 -46.37 11.37
CA LEU A 7 -5.55 -45.81 10.17
C LEU A 7 -6.04 -44.38 10.43
N LEU A 8 -6.70 -44.14 11.57
CA LEU A 8 -7.14 -42.82 11.97
C LEU A 8 -5.96 -41.87 12.18
N LEU A 9 -4.89 -42.35 12.81
CA LEU A 9 -3.69 -41.55 13.06
C LEU A 9 -2.96 -41.18 11.77
N GLY A 10 -2.87 -42.12 10.80
CA GLY A 10 -2.31 -41.85 9.49
C GLY A 10 -3.14 -40.86 8.68
N TYR A 11 -4.46 -41.04 8.66
CA TYR A 11 -5.38 -40.10 8.02
C TYR A 11 -5.30 -38.70 8.65
N PHE A 12 -5.31 -38.63 9.98
CA PHE A 12 -5.20 -37.38 10.72
C PHE A 12 -3.89 -36.66 10.40
N LEU A 13 -2.77 -37.38 10.31
CA LEU A 13 -1.48 -36.80 9.96
C LEU A 13 -1.49 -36.16 8.57
N ILE A 14 -2.07 -36.83 7.57
CA ILE A 14 -2.20 -36.29 6.21
C ILE A 14 -3.05 -35.03 6.20
N VAL A 15 -4.21 -35.05 6.88
CA VAL A 15 -5.11 -33.89 6.97
C VAL A 15 -4.42 -32.72 7.70
N ALA A 16 -3.70 -32.98 8.78
CA ALA A 16 -2.97 -31.95 9.52
C ALA A 16 -1.88 -31.29 8.66
N ILE A 17 -1.13 -32.07 7.89
CA ILE A 17 -0.12 -31.56 6.95
C ILE A 17 -0.79 -30.76 5.84
N ALA A 18 -1.89 -31.25 5.26
CA ALA A 18 -2.63 -30.54 4.23
C ALA A 18 -3.17 -29.19 4.73
N ALA A 19 -3.77 -29.17 5.92
CA ALA A 19 -4.26 -27.95 6.56
C ALA A 19 -3.12 -26.94 6.82
N TRP A 20 -1.96 -27.45 7.28
CA TRP A 20 -0.76 -26.64 7.46
C TRP A 20 -0.29 -25.99 6.15
N PHE A 21 -0.21 -26.78 5.06
CA PHE A 21 0.20 -26.27 3.74
C PHE A 21 -0.76 -25.20 3.21
N VAL A 22 -2.07 -25.43 3.30
CA VAL A 22 -3.06 -24.44 2.88
C VAL A 22 -2.82 -23.13 3.64
N LEU A 23 -2.73 -23.19 4.98
CA LEU A 23 -2.51 -21.99 5.78
C LEU A 23 -1.18 -21.30 5.44
N SER A 24 -0.10 -22.05 5.24
CA SER A 24 1.21 -21.46 4.95
C SER A 24 1.25 -20.78 3.58
N ILE A 25 0.69 -21.41 2.54
CA ILE A 25 0.65 -20.87 1.18
C ILE A 25 -0.20 -19.60 1.15
N PHE A 26 -1.37 -19.61 1.78
CA PHE A 26 -2.22 -18.42 1.84
C PHE A 26 -1.51 -17.23 2.49
N VAL A 27 -0.83 -17.43 3.62
CA VAL A 27 -0.09 -16.34 4.28
C VAL A 27 1.07 -15.83 3.41
N GLN A 28 1.74 -16.74 2.70
CA GLN A 28 2.82 -16.41 1.79
C GLN A 28 2.36 -15.64 0.56
N GLU A 29 1.12 -15.80 0.09
CA GLU A 29 0.60 -15.08 -1.09
C GLU A 29 -0.13 -13.78 -0.72
N VAL A 30 -0.87 -13.75 0.38
CA VAL A 30 -1.67 -12.58 0.78
C VAL A 30 -0.79 -11.38 1.12
N LYS A 31 0.28 -11.58 1.89
CA LYS A 31 1.20 -10.49 2.29
C LYS A 31 1.89 -9.83 1.08
N PRO A 32 2.58 -10.55 0.18
CA PRO A 32 3.17 -9.94 -1.00
C PRO A 32 2.11 -9.46 -2.00
N GLY A 33 0.91 -10.04 -2.04
CA GLY A 33 -0.19 -9.54 -2.86
C GLY A 33 -0.61 -8.12 -2.47
N VAL A 34 -0.93 -7.90 -1.19
CA VAL A 34 -1.30 -6.56 -0.66
C VAL A 34 -0.15 -5.58 -0.83
N ARG A 35 1.08 -6.03 -0.55
CA ARG A 35 2.27 -5.18 -0.70
C ARG A 35 2.46 -4.73 -2.14
N ARG A 36 2.42 -5.64 -3.12
CA ARG A 36 2.57 -5.32 -4.55
C ARG A 36 1.46 -4.40 -5.04
N ALA A 37 0.21 -4.64 -4.64
CA ALA A 37 -0.90 -3.76 -4.99
C ALA A 37 -0.69 -2.34 -4.42
N THR A 38 -0.26 -2.24 -3.16
CA THR A 38 0.02 -0.96 -2.51
C THR A 38 1.20 -0.24 -3.17
N GLU A 39 2.33 -0.93 -3.37
CA GLU A 39 3.52 -0.39 -4.04
C GLU A 39 3.21 0.06 -5.47
N GLY A 40 2.40 -0.70 -6.21
CA GLY A 40 1.94 -0.35 -7.56
C GLY A 40 1.14 0.95 -7.56
N THR A 41 0.13 1.07 -6.69
CA THR A 41 -0.67 2.30 -6.58
C THR A 41 0.19 3.50 -6.17
N LEU A 42 1.17 3.33 -5.26
CA LEU A 42 2.10 4.40 -4.90
C LEU A 42 2.96 4.82 -6.10
N ASN A 43 3.50 3.87 -6.86
CA ASN A 43 4.33 4.15 -8.03
C ASN A 43 3.54 4.87 -9.14
N ASP A 44 2.31 4.41 -9.41
CA ASP A 44 1.44 5.04 -10.40
C ASP A 44 1.08 6.47 -10.00
N THR A 45 0.77 6.68 -8.71
CA THR A 45 0.47 8.02 -8.18
C THR A 45 1.70 8.93 -8.26
N ALA A 46 2.90 8.43 -7.92
CA ALA A 46 4.14 9.20 -8.03
C ALA A 46 4.44 9.60 -9.47
N THR A 47 4.21 8.69 -10.42
CA THR A 47 4.40 8.95 -11.86
C THR A 47 3.44 10.02 -12.37
N LEU A 48 2.15 9.94 -11.98
CA LEU A 48 1.16 10.95 -12.32
C LEU A 48 1.49 12.32 -11.71
N LEU A 49 1.85 12.35 -10.43
CA LEU A 49 2.26 13.59 -9.75
C LEU A 49 3.51 14.21 -10.37
N ALA A 50 4.47 13.40 -10.81
CA ALA A 50 5.65 13.88 -11.54
C ALA A 50 5.27 14.53 -12.88
N ALA A 51 4.31 13.95 -13.60
CA ALA A 51 3.80 14.54 -14.85
C ALA A 51 3.12 15.90 -14.59
N LEU A 52 2.33 16.03 -13.53
CA LEU A 52 1.70 17.29 -13.13
C LEU A 52 2.71 18.33 -12.63
N ALA A 53 3.70 17.91 -11.84
CA ALA A 53 4.73 18.79 -11.29
C ALA A 53 5.69 19.33 -12.36
N ARG A 54 5.75 18.71 -13.55
CA ARG A 54 6.65 19.11 -14.64
C ARG A 54 6.44 20.56 -15.06
N GLU A 55 5.20 21.02 -15.15
CA GLU A 55 4.89 22.41 -15.54
C GLU A 55 5.38 23.40 -14.48
N ASP A 56 5.13 23.10 -13.20
CA ASP A 56 5.57 23.91 -12.06
C ASP A 56 7.11 23.97 -11.93
N LEU A 57 7.78 22.86 -12.27
CA LEU A 57 9.24 22.77 -12.32
C LEU A 57 9.84 23.60 -13.45
N LEU A 58 9.24 23.57 -14.65
CA LEU A 58 9.68 24.37 -15.80
C LEU A 58 9.48 25.87 -15.56
N ALA A 59 8.46 26.25 -14.78
CA ALA A 59 8.24 27.63 -14.34
C ALA A 59 9.20 28.09 -13.22
N ALA A 60 10.19 27.26 -12.84
CA ALA A 60 11.18 27.52 -11.79
C ALA A 60 10.59 27.83 -10.40
N ASN A 61 9.34 27.42 -10.13
CA ASN A 61 8.67 27.73 -8.87
C ASN A 61 7.92 26.52 -8.27
N PRO A 62 8.61 25.38 -8.03
CA PRO A 62 7.96 24.13 -7.61
C PRO A 62 7.27 24.20 -6.24
N GLN A 63 7.72 25.07 -5.33
CA GLN A 63 7.11 25.21 -3.99
C GLN A 63 5.87 26.11 -3.96
N GLN A 64 5.69 26.97 -4.96
CA GLN A 64 4.51 27.83 -5.10
C GLN A 64 3.63 27.45 -6.30
N GLY A 65 4.00 26.38 -7.01
CA GLY A 65 3.29 25.85 -8.15
C GLY A 65 1.89 25.35 -7.83
N ARG A 66 1.11 25.07 -8.87
CA ARG A 66 -0.28 24.61 -8.74
C ARG A 66 -0.38 23.32 -7.94
N LEU A 67 0.58 22.41 -8.11
CA LEU A 67 0.62 21.14 -7.38
C LEU A 67 0.86 21.37 -5.88
N ALA A 68 1.82 22.23 -5.51
CA ALA A 68 2.09 22.55 -4.10
C ALA A 68 0.88 23.21 -3.43
N GLN A 69 0.22 24.15 -4.11
CA GLN A 69 -1.00 24.79 -3.61
C GLN A 69 -2.14 23.78 -3.44
N ALA A 70 -2.32 22.86 -4.40
CA ALA A 70 -3.35 21.83 -4.30
C ALA A 70 -3.13 20.91 -3.09
N PHE A 71 -1.89 20.51 -2.80
CA PHE A 71 -1.58 19.72 -1.60
C PHE A 71 -1.77 20.50 -0.29
N GLN A 72 -1.43 21.79 -0.27
CA GLN A 72 -1.69 22.64 0.89
C GLN A 72 -3.20 22.75 1.17
N GLN A 73 -4.01 22.98 0.14
CA GLN A 73 -5.47 23.03 0.26
C GLN A 73 -6.04 21.68 0.70
N LEU A 74 -5.58 20.58 0.10
CA LEU A 74 -6.04 19.23 0.42
C LEU A 74 -5.72 18.83 1.87
N ASN A 75 -4.59 19.26 2.41
CA ASN A 75 -4.21 19.01 3.80
C ASN A 75 -4.97 19.90 4.80
N GLN A 76 -5.47 21.06 4.37
CA GLN A 76 -6.28 21.95 5.19
C GLN A 76 -7.76 21.56 5.20
N GLN A 77 -8.24 20.86 4.17
CA GLN A 77 -9.64 20.52 4.04
C GLN A 77 -9.99 19.29 4.90
N PRO A 78 -10.92 19.41 5.87
CA PRO A 78 -11.36 18.27 6.65
C PRO A 78 -12.10 17.29 5.73
N ILE A 79 -11.59 16.07 5.67
CA ILE A 79 -12.29 14.97 5.01
C ILE A 79 -13.19 14.37 6.08
N ASN A 80 -14.48 14.15 5.80
CA ASN A 80 -15.38 13.45 6.73
C ASN A 80 -15.86 12.15 6.08
N ALA A 81 -14.91 11.26 5.79
CA ALA A 81 -15.19 9.99 5.13
C ALA A 81 -15.11 8.83 6.11
N HIS A 82 -16.05 7.89 5.99
CA HIS A 82 -16.01 6.63 6.72
C HIS A 82 -15.51 5.53 5.78
N ILE A 83 -14.31 5.02 6.04
CA ILE A 83 -13.64 4.05 5.17
C ILE A 83 -13.33 2.81 6.00
N GLY A 84 -14.03 1.71 5.73
CA GLY A 84 -13.79 0.42 6.39
C GLY A 84 -13.86 0.46 7.93
N GLY A 85 -14.79 1.23 8.51
CA GLY A 85 -14.92 1.38 9.96
C GLY A 85 -14.11 2.54 10.56
N ILE A 86 -13.21 3.16 9.79
CA ILE A 86 -12.36 4.26 10.26
C ILE A 86 -12.94 5.59 9.79
N LYS A 87 -13.19 6.50 10.74
CA LYS A 87 -13.53 7.90 10.42
C LYS A 87 -12.25 8.67 10.09
N LYS A 88 -12.03 8.92 8.80
CA LYS A 88 -10.92 9.76 8.34
C LYS A 88 -11.38 11.21 8.42
N VAL A 89 -10.70 12.01 9.26
CA VAL A 89 -11.01 13.43 9.54
C VAL A 89 -10.07 14.42 8.82
N ARG A 90 -8.91 13.94 8.35
CA ARG A 90 -7.90 14.74 7.64
C ARG A 90 -7.16 13.91 6.59
N ASN A 91 -6.58 14.58 5.62
CA ASN A 91 -5.59 13.95 4.75
C ASN A 91 -4.20 14.00 5.41
N GLU A 92 -3.44 12.91 5.29
CA GLU A 92 -2.08 12.79 5.84
C GLU A 92 -1.06 12.50 4.73
N TYR A 93 -1.46 12.74 3.49
CA TYR A 93 -0.65 12.45 2.31
C TYR A 93 0.55 13.40 2.23
N ARG A 94 1.75 12.83 2.06
CA ARG A 94 3.01 13.56 1.92
C ARG A 94 3.66 13.21 0.60
N VAL A 95 4.11 14.22 -0.12
CA VAL A 95 4.80 14.08 -1.40
C VAL A 95 6.12 14.83 -1.29
N TYR A 96 7.20 14.19 -1.72
CA TYR A 96 8.52 14.81 -1.76
C TYR A 96 8.97 14.88 -3.21
N LEU A 97 9.46 16.03 -3.61
CA LEU A 97 10.04 16.21 -4.94
C LEU A 97 11.55 16.16 -4.82
N THR A 98 12.20 15.28 -5.57
CA THR A 98 13.65 15.05 -5.48
C THR A 98 14.33 15.26 -6.83
N ASP A 99 15.58 15.75 -6.79
CA ASP A 99 16.46 15.78 -7.96
C ASP A 99 17.01 14.37 -8.27
N ALA A 100 17.69 14.23 -9.42
CA ALA A 100 18.27 12.95 -9.84
C ALA A 100 19.31 12.37 -8.88
N ARG A 101 19.78 13.14 -7.89
CA ARG A 101 20.74 12.71 -6.85
C ARG A 101 20.03 12.42 -5.52
N GLY A 102 18.70 12.45 -5.50
CA GLY A 102 17.89 12.23 -4.30
C GLY A 102 17.85 13.43 -3.35
N LYS A 103 18.35 14.61 -3.74
CA LYS A 103 18.20 15.83 -2.93
C LYS A 103 16.82 16.42 -3.19
N GLY A 104 16.01 16.52 -2.14
CA GLY A 104 14.63 16.96 -2.24
C GLY A 104 14.35 18.35 -1.70
N SER A 105 13.30 18.97 -2.25
CA SER A 105 12.58 20.06 -1.61
C SER A 105 11.39 19.46 -0.87
N VAL A 106 11.24 19.85 0.41
CA VAL A 106 10.06 19.56 1.24
C VAL A 106 8.88 20.39 0.76
#